data_AF-A0A1A3SDL4-F1
#
_entry.id   AF-A0A1A3SDL4-F1
#
_cell.length_a   1.000
_cell.length_b   1.000
_cell.length_c   1.000
_cell.angle_alpha   90.00
_cell.angle_beta   90.00
_cell.angle_gamma   90.00
#
_symmetry.space_group_name_H-M   'P 1'
#
loop_
_entity.id
_entity.type
_entity.pdbx_description
1 polymer ?
#
loop_
_entity_poly.entity_id
_entity_poly.type
_entity_poly.pdbx_seq_one_letter_code
_entity_poly.pdbx_strand_id
1 'polypeptide(L)'
;MAVAKQLLDASSGIANPWALSYVFLTYGMACCDADPLRARDAMRRGVVIAKNSGNRWTETHLANILGRLEAQHGDKLAAFDHLALAIRNYHDSGNTIVMRVPLAALAALLDRLGRDEPAATIAGFAFNPVTRAWLPELTTAIARLRDVLGDQTYESLAREGEGMTTAEMATYAYDQIDQARAELIATSK
;
A
#
# COMPACT_ATOMS: atom_id res chain seq x y z
N MET A 1 -9.84 10.07 -18.45
CA MET A 1 -9.09 9.00 -19.16
C MET A 1 -8.36 9.47 -20.42
N ALA A 2 -8.98 10.20 -21.36
CA ALA A 2 -8.31 10.63 -22.60
C ALA A 2 -7.03 11.47 -22.37
N VAL A 3 -7.10 12.46 -21.47
CA VAL A 3 -5.95 13.32 -21.14
C VAL A 3 -4.82 12.55 -20.44
N ALA A 4 -5.15 11.62 -19.54
CA ALA A 4 -4.15 10.78 -18.87
C ALA A 4 -3.44 9.85 -19.87
N LYS A 5 -4.16 9.29 -20.85
CA LYS A 5 -3.56 8.49 -21.93
C LYS A 5 -2.60 9.31 -22.79
N GLN A 6 -2.99 10.54 -23.15
CA GLN A 6 -2.14 11.46 -23.91
C GLN A 6 -0.82 11.77 -23.19
N LEU A 7 -0.82 11.79 -21.85
CA LEU A 7 0.39 11.97 -21.04
C LEU A 7 1.39 10.81 -21.23
N LEU A 8 0.91 9.56 -21.31
CA LEU A 8 1.77 8.41 -21.60
C LEU A 8 2.28 8.41 -23.05
N ASP A 9 1.44 8.77 -24.01
CA ASP A 9 1.84 8.82 -25.42
C ASP A 9 2.94 9.88 -25.63
N ALA A 10 2.83 11.03 -24.95
CA ALA A 10 3.83 12.09 -24.94
C ALA A 10 5.10 11.75 -24.17
N SER A 11 5.09 10.70 -23.32
CA SER A 11 6.25 10.35 -22.48
C SER A 11 7.40 9.73 -23.27
N SER A 12 7.15 9.28 -24.50
CA SER A 12 8.15 8.67 -25.40
C SER A 12 9.32 9.61 -25.75
N GLY A 13 9.12 10.93 -25.70
CA GLY A 13 10.16 11.94 -25.95
C GLY A 13 10.90 12.43 -24.70
N ILE A 14 10.54 11.96 -23.50
CA ILE A 14 11.11 12.47 -22.25
C ILE A 14 12.43 11.75 -21.95
N ALA A 15 13.55 12.45 -22.18
CA ALA A 15 14.88 11.92 -21.85
C ALA A 15 15.20 11.97 -20.33
N ASN A 16 14.51 12.82 -19.56
CA ASN A 16 14.75 12.97 -18.12
C ASN A 16 14.06 11.84 -17.33
N PRO A 17 14.81 10.93 -16.68
CA PRO A 17 14.23 9.81 -15.93
C PRO A 17 13.35 10.25 -14.74
N TRP A 18 13.65 11.41 -14.14
CA TRP A 18 12.80 11.99 -13.08
C TRP A 18 11.41 12.34 -13.62
N ALA A 19 11.35 13.08 -14.72
CA ALA A 19 10.08 13.50 -15.32
C ALA A 19 9.29 12.30 -15.83
N LEU A 20 9.98 11.30 -16.39
CA LEU A 20 9.34 10.09 -16.90
C LEU A 20 8.73 9.25 -15.77
N SER A 21 9.44 9.03 -14.66
CA SER A 21 8.89 8.32 -13.50
C SER A 21 7.71 9.08 -12.86
N TYR A 22 7.77 10.41 -12.83
CA TYR A 22 6.67 11.25 -12.34
C TYR A 22 5.42 11.17 -13.23
N VAL A 23 5.58 11.05 -14.55
CA VAL A 23 4.47 10.79 -15.49
C VAL A 23 3.77 9.48 -15.16
N PHE A 24 4.52 8.40 -14.89
CA PHE A 24 3.91 7.13 -14.48
C PHE A 24 3.15 7.25 -13.16
N LEU A 25 3.70 7.96 -12.18
CA LEU A 25 3.05 8.21 -10.90
C LEU A 25 1.71 8.96 -11.07
N THR A 26 1.73 10.07 -11.81
CA THR A 26 0.53 10.89 -12.05
C THR A 26 -0.53 10.15 -12.88
N TYR A 27 -0.10 9.40 -13.90
CA TYR A 27 -1.00 8.53 -14.66
C TYR A 27 -1.67 7.49 -13.77
N GLY A 28 -0.88 6.76 -12.97
CA GLY A 28 -1.42 5.69 -12.15
C GLY A 28 -2.33 6.20 -11.04
N MET A 29 -2.05 7.36 -10.43
CA MET A 29 -2.98 8.02 -9.49
C MET A 29 -4.30 8.40 -10.17
N ALA A 30 -4.24 8.96 -11.38
CA ALA A 30 -5.45 9.38 -12.09
C ALA A 30 -6.32 8.20 -12.57
N CYS A 31 -5.73 7.02 -12.73
CA CYS A 31 -6.39 5.87 -13.34
C CYS A 31 -6.63 4.70 -12.37
N CYS A 32 -6.12 4.73 -11.13
CA CYS A 32 -6.15 3.57 -10.24
C CYS A 32 -7.56 3.04 -9.96
N ASP A 33 -8.56 3.93 -9.88
CA ASP A 33 -9.94 3.52 -9.60
C ASP A 33 -10.71 3.17 -10.89
N ALA A 34 -10.36 3.81 -12.01
CA ALA A 34 -11.08 3.65 -13.28
C ALA A 34 -10.55 2.49 -14.14
N ASP A 35 -9.25 2.22 -14.08
CA ASP A 35 -8.54 1.16 -14.81
C ASP A 35 -7.35 0.65 -13.97
N PRO A 36 -7.61 -0.12 -12.89
CA PRO A 36 -6.61 -0.55 -11.93
C PRO A 36 -5.50 -1.41 -12.56
N LEU A 37 -5.84 -2.24 -13.56
CA LEU A 37 -4.88 -3.12 -14.23
C LEU A 37 -3.88 -2.31 -15.05
N ARG A 38 -4.35 -1.36 -15.85
CA ARG A 38 -3.46 -0.52 -16.64
C ARG A 38 -2.68 0.47 -15.79
N ALA A 39 -3.28 0.98 -14.71
CA ALA A 39 -2.57 1.77 -13.72
C ALA A 39 -1.42 0.97 -13.10
N ARG A 40 -1.66 -0.28 -12.69
CA ARG A 40 -0.64 -1.18 -12.14
C ARG A 40 0.53 -1.39 -13.09
N ASP A 41 0.25 -1.72 -14.35
CA ASP A 41 1.31 -1.96 -15.35
C ASP A 41 2.14 -0.69 -15.62
N ALA A 42 1.49 0.48 -15.66
CA ALA A 42 2.16 1.77 -15.76
C ALA A 42 3.04 2.06 -14.52
N MET A 43 2.51 1.82 -13.31
CA MET A 43 3.25 2.01 -12.05
C MET A 43 4.48 1.09 -11.95
N ARG A 44 4.36 -0.18 -12.38
CA ARG A 44 5.51 -1.12 -12.42
C ARG A 44 6.66 -0.56 -13.27
N ARG A 45 6.36 0.01 -14.43
CA ARG A 45 7.37 0.69 -15.27
C ARG A 45 7.97 1.91 -14.57
N GLY A 46 7.12 2.71 -13.93
CA GLY A 46 7.55 3.86 -13.13
C GLY A 46 8.55 3.49 -12.04
N VAL A 47 8.31 2.41 -11.30
CA VAL A 47 9.16 1.97 -10.17
C VAL A 47 10.57 1.64 -10.67
N VAL A 48 10.68 0.90 -11.77
CA VAL A 48 11.99 0.56 -12.36
C VAL A 48 12.76 1.83 -12.74
N ILE A 49 12.09 2.81 -13.35
CA ILE A 49 12.73 4.06 -13.76
C ILE A 49 13.15 4.87 -12.54
N ALA A 50 12.28 5.04 -11.54
CA ALA A 50 12.58 5.80 -10.33
C ALA A 50 13.75 5.19 -9.55
N LYS A 51 13.79 3.86 -9.45
CA LYS A 51 14.89 3.12 -8.82
C LYS A 51 16.21 3.33 -9.56
N ASN A 52 16.21 3.16 -10.89
CA ASN A 52 17.40 3.34 -11.72
C ASN A 52 17.92 4.78 -11.71
N SER A 53 17.04 5.77 -11.52
CA SER A 53 17.42 7.18 -11.43
C SER A 53 17.79 7.64 -10.01
N GLY A 54 17.71 6.76 -9.01
CA GLY A 54 17.92 7.12 -7.59
C GLY A 54 16.86 8.07 -7.01
N ASN A 55 15.69 8.19 -7.64
CA ASN A 55 14.64 9.11 -7.24
C ASN A 55 13.75 8.45 -6.17
N ARG A 56 14.26 8.43 -4.93
CA ARG A 56 13.60 7.79 -3.78
C ARG A 56 12.20 8.34 -3.50
N TRP A 57 11.95 9.63 -3.75
CA TRP A 57 10.63 10.23 -3.54
C TRP A 57 9.59 9.61 -4.48
N THR A 58 9.91 9.51 -5.77
CA THR A 58 8.98 8.96 -6.78
C THR A 58 8.84 7.45 -6.60
N GLU A 59 9.93 6.75 -6.30
CA GLU A 59 9.92 5.32 -5.97
C GLU A 59 8.98 5.02 -4.80
N THR A 60 9.01 5.83 -3.73
CA THR A 60 8.16 5.66 -2.55
C THR A 60 6.67 5.78 -2.88
N HIS A 61 6.29 6.83 -3.61
CA HIS A 61 4.88 7.06 -3.95
C HIS A 61 4.35 6.03 -4.94
N LEU A 62 5.19 5.63 -5.90
CA LEU A 62 4.86 4.54 -6.82
C LEU A 62 4.68 3.21 -6.07
N ALA A 63 5.59 2.87 -5.15
CA ALA A 63 5.50 1.65 -4.34
C ALA A 63 4.25 1.65 -3.46
N ASN A 64 3.87 2.78 -2.86
CA ASN A 64 2.66 2.89 -2.05
C ASN A 64 1.40 2.49 -2.85
N ILE A 65 1.21 3.11 -4.01
CA ILE A 65 0.02 2.87 -4.85
C ILE A 65 0.09 1.48 -5.50
N LEU A 66 1.27 1.07 -5.96
CA LEU A 66 1.45 -0.24 -6.57
C LEU A 66 1.19 -1.36 -5.55
N GLY A 67 1.66 -1.22 -4.31
CA GLY A 67 1.39 -2.18 -3.23
C GLY A 67 -0.11 -2.36 -2.98
N ARG A 68 -0.87 -1.25 -2.96
CA ARG A 68 -2.34 -1.28 -2.88
C ARG A 68 -2.96 -2.02 -4.08
N LEU A 69 -2.53 -1.71 -5.31
CA LEU A 69 -3.08 -2.33 -6.53
C LEU A 69 -2.77 -3.83 -6.63
N GLU A 70 -1.56 -4.24 -6.27
CA GLU A 70 -1.18 -5.66 -6.20
C GLU A 70 -2.00 -6.40 -5.13
N ALA A 71 -2.22 -5.77 -3.96
CA ALA A 71 -3.00 -6.36 -2.89
C ALA A 71 -4.46 -6.64 -3.29
N GLN A 72 -5.03 -5.82 -4.18
CA GLN A 72 -6.42 -5.94 -4.63
C GLN A 72 -6.56 -6.83 -5.88
N HIS A 73 -5.63 -6.73 -6.83
CA HIS A 73 -5.83 -7.24 -8.20
C HIS A 73 -4.65 -8.06 -8.74
N GLY A 74 -3.60 -8.28 -7.95
CA GLY A 74 -2.34 -8.82 -8.44
C GLY A 74 -1.71 -9.83 -7.50
N ASP A 75 -0.39 -9.79 -7.47
CA ASP A 75 0.41 -10.73 -6.70
C ASP A 75 0.56 -10.24 -5.26
N LYS A 76 0.06 -11.03 -4.31
CA LYS A 76 0.11 -10.71 -2.88
C LYS A 76 1.54 -10.62 -2.35
N LEU A 77 2.48 -11.41 -2.89
CA LEU A 77 3.89 -11.33 -2.51
C LEU A 77 4.51 -10.02 -2.99
N ALA A 78 4.23 -9.62 -4.24
CA ALA A 78 4.65 -8.32 -4.77
C ALA A 78 4.00 -7.16 -3.99
N ALA A 79 2.74 -7.30 -3.56
CA ALA A 79 2.09 -6.33 -2.71
C ALA A 79 2.87 -6.09 -1.41
N PHE A 80 3.27 -7.18 -0.73
CA PHE A 80 4.10 -7.08 0.46
C PHE A 80 5.46 -6.41 0.21
N ASP A 81 6.09 -6.63 -0.95
CA ASP A 81 7.37 -5.98 -1.29
C ASP A 81 7.21 -4.47 -1.40
N HIS A 82 6.19 -4.04 -2.11
CA HIS A 82 5.91 -2.63 -2.34
C HIS A 82 5.45 -1.90 -1.08
N LEU A 83 4.58 -2.53 -0.27
CA LEU A 83 4.13 -1.98 1.00
C LEU A 83 5.28 -1.86 2.00
N ALA A 84 6.14 -2.88 2.13
CA ALA A 84 7.33 -2.80 2.99
C ALA A 84 8.28 -1.67 2.56
N LEU A 85 8.53 -1.50 1.25
CA LEU A 85 9.34 -0.40 0.72
C LEU A 85 8.74 0.96 1.05
N ALA A 86 7.43 1.12 0.86
CA ALA A 86 6.73 2.38 1.13
C ALA A 86 6.75 2.73 2.64
N ILE A 87 6.44 1.76 3.51
CA ILE A 87 6.47 1.93 4.97
C ILE A 87 7.87 2.36 5.40
N ARG A 88 8.93 1.69 4.92
CA ARG A 88 10.32 2.05 5.22
C ARG A 88 10.64 3.47 4.85
N ASN A 89 10.35 3.85 3.61
CA ASN A 89 10.73 5.17 3.12
C ASN A 89 9.94 6.28 3.80
N TYR A 90 8.66 6.07 4.14
CA TYR A 90 7.90 7.05 4.91
C TYR A 90 8.33 7.14 6.37
N HIS A 91 8.67 6.00 6.99
CA HIS A 91 9.25 5.97 8.32
C HIS A 91 10.60 6.71 8.38
N ASP A 92 11.53 6.36 7.48
CA ASP A 92 12.87 6.97 7.41
C ASP A 92 12.84 8.47 7.11
N SER A 93 11.82 8.94 6.39
CA SER A 93 11.64 10.36 6.08
C SER A 93 10.81 11.13 7.14
N GLY A 94 10.31 10.45 8.17
CA GLY A 94 9.44 11.04 9.18
C GLY A 94 8.05 11.43 8.66
N ASN A 95 7.64 10.94 7.50
CA ASN A 95 6.32 11.21 6.92
C ASN A 95 5.26 10.26 7.51
N THR A 96 4.96 10.48 8.79
CA THR A 96 4.05 9.63 9.58
C THR A 96 2.60 9.67 9.08
N ILE A 97 2.17 10.77 8.46
CA ILE A 97 0.82 10.93 7.92
C ILE A 97 0.62 10.01 6.72
N VAL A 98 1.53 10.07 5.73
CA VAL A 98 1.38 9.27 4.52
C VAL A 98 1.73 7.80 4.75
N MET A 99 2.57 7.49 5.76
CA MET A 99 2.84 6.11 6.20
C MET A 99 1.56 5.32 6.55
N ARG A 100 0.49 5.99 6.98
CA ARG A 100 -0.79 5.33 7.27
C ARG A 100 -1.46 4.73 6.03
N VAL A 101 -1.18 5.25 4.83
CA VAL A 101 -1.75 4.74 3.57
C VAL A 101 -1.31 3.31 3.26
N PRO A 102 0.01 2.98 3.18
CA PRO A 102 0.42 1.60 2.97
C PRO A 102 0.07 0.69 4.15
N LEU A 103 0.01 1.20 5.39
CA LEU A 103 -0.48 0.42 6.54
C LEU A 103 -1.97 0.06 6.41
N ALA A 104 -2.81 0.99 5.95
CA ALA A 104 -4.22 0.71 5.68
C ALA A 104 -4.40 -0.35 4.60
N ALA A 105 -3.62 -0.27 3.52
CA ALA A 105 -3.60 -1.29 2.47
C ALA A 105 -3.11 -2.64 2.99
N LEU A 106 -2.11 -2.65 3.88
CA LEU A 106 -1.60 -3.85 4.54
C LEU A 106 -2.66 -4.49 5.44
N ALA A 107 -3.36 -3.73 6.28
CA ALA A 107 -4.45 -4.23 7.11
C ALA A 107 -5.54 -4.92 6.26
N ALA A 108 -5.97 -4.27 5.17
CA ALA A 108 -6.95 -4.86 4.26
C ALA A 108 -6.43 -6.13 3.55
N LEU A 109 -5.13 -6.22 3.27
CA LEU A 109 -4.54 -7.44 2.70
C LEU A 109 -4.48 -8.57 3.71
N LEU A 110 -4.10 -8.29 4.96
CA LEU A 110 -4.05 -9.27 6.05
C LEU A 110 -5.43 -9.82 6.38
N ASP A 111 -6.46 -8.98 6.42
CA ASP A 111 -7.87 -9.40 6.55
C ASP A 111 -8.28 -10.36 5.44
N ARG A 112 -7.92 -10.07 4.18
CA ARG A 112 -8.20 -10.99 3.05
C ARG A 112 -7.46 -12.32 3.14
N LEU A 113 -6.36 -12.37 3.89
CA LEU A 113 -5.60 -13.59 4.18
C LEU A 113 -6.09 -14.32 5.45
N GLY A 114 -7.07 -13.78 6.17
CA GLY A 114 -7.57 -14.34 7.43
C GLY A 114 -6.63 -14.11 8.62
N ARG A 115 -5.70 -13.16 8.51
CA ARG A 115 -4.82 -12.74 9.62
C ARG A 115 -5.51 -11.62 10.39
N ASP A 116 -6.62 -11.98 11.05
CA ASP A 116 -7.60 -11.03 11.58
C ASP A 116 -7.03 -10.15 12.71
N GLU A 117 -6.33 -10.74 13.69
CA GLU A 117 -5.75 -9.96 14.79
C GLU A 117 -4.68 -8.96 14.31
N PRO A 118 -3.68 -9.36 13.49
CA PRO A 118 -2.76 -8.41 12.88
C PRO A 118 -3.43 -7.31 12.06
N ALA A 119 -4.48 -7.67 11.30
CA ALA A 119 -5.23 -6.72 10.50
C ALA A 119 -5.93 -5.67 11.38
N ALA A 120 -6.55 -6.09 12.50
CA ALA A 120 -7.22 -5.18 13.43
C ALA A 120 -6.23 -4.22 14.13
N THR A 121 -5.08 -4.73 14.59
CA THR A 121 -4.04 -3.90 15.21
C THR A 121 -3.50 -2.85 14.23
N ILE A 122 -3.15 -3.25 13.00
CA ILE A 122 -2.65 -2.29 11.99
C ILE A 122 -3.76 -1.32 11.57
N ALA A 123 -5.01 -1.77 11.44
CA ALA A 123 -6.14 -0.91 11.12
C ALA A 123 -6.34 0.19 12.17
N GLY A 124 -6.20 -0.12 13.45
CA GLY A 124 -6.28 0.85 14.55
C GLY A 124 -5.30 2.02 14.40
N PHE A 125 -4.04 1.73 14.07
CA PHE A 125 -3.02 2.77 13.82
C PHE A 125 -3.26 3.53 12.51
N ALA A 126 -3.60 2.80 11.44
CA ALA A 126 -3.69 3.33 10.09
C ALA A 126 -4.95 4.19 9.87
N PHE A 127 -6.01 3.95 10.62
CA PHE A 127 -7.29 4.62 10.42
C PHE A 127 -7.22 6.11 10.75
N ASN A 128 -7.62 6.95 9.80
CA ASN A 128 -7.84 8.38 9.95
C ASN A 128 -8.78 8.88 8.84
N PRO A 129 -9.19 10.16 8.84
CA PRO A 129 -10.06 10.69 7.79
C PRO A 129 -9.50 10.54 6.36
N VAL A 130 -8.18 10.61 6.19
CA VAL A 130 -7.53 10.46 4.87
C VAL A 130 -7.61 9.02 4.38
N THR A 131 -7.21 8.04 5.19
CA THR A 131 -7.26 6.61 4.83
C THR A 131 -8.69 6.13 4.66
N ARG A 132 -9.63 6.64 5.47
CA ARG A 132 -11.07 6.38 5.28
C ARG A 132 -11.58 6.85 3.92
N ALA A 133 -11.18 8.04 3.48
CA ALA A 133 -11.64 8.61 2.22
C ALA A 133 -11.00 7.95 0.99
N TRP A 134 -9.73 7.57 1.09
CA TRP A 134 -8.96 7.05 -0.05
C TRP A 134 -8.94 5.52 -0.17
N LEU A 135 -9.23 4.79 0.91
CA LEU A 135 -9.14 3.33 0.95
C LEU A 135 -10.48 2.73 1.41
N PRO A 136 -11.48 2.62 0.52
CA PRO A 136 -12.74 1.95 0.85
C PRO A 136 -12.53 0.49 1.32
N GLU A 137 -11.46 -0.15 0.86
CA GLU A 137 -11.08 -1.49 1.31
C GLU A 137 -10.73 -1.57 2.80
N LEU A 138 -10.21 -0.50 3.41
CA LEU A 138 -9.95 -0.47 4.86
C LEU A 138 -11.26 -0.48 5.64
N THR A 139 -12.25 0.30 5.20
CA THR A 139 -13.56 0.35 5.85
C THR A 139 -14.26 -1.01 5.75
N THR A 140 -14.13 -1.67 4.60
CA THR A 140 -14.65 -3.03 4.38
C THR A 140 -13.97 -4.04 5.30
N ALA A 141 -12.64 -3.98 5.41
CA ALA A 141 -11.87 -4.83 6.32
C ALA A 141 -12.29 -4.60 7.79
N ILE A 142 -12.40 -3.35 8.24
CA ILE A 142 -12.83 -3.04 9.62
C ILE A 142 -14.21 -3.63 9.93
N ALA A 143 -15.17 -3.53 9.01
CA ALA A 143 -16.50 -4.11 9.20
C ALA A 143 -16.43 -5.64 9.34
N ARG A 144 -15.67 -6.31 8.48
CA ARG A 144 -15.46 -7.77 8.53
C ARG A 144 -14.75 -8.20 9.81
N LEU A 145 -13.71 -7.48 10.22
CA LEU A 145 -12.94 -7.78 11.42
C LEU A 145 -13.81 -7.67 12.68
N ARG A 146 -14.75 -6.71 12.73
CA ARG A 146 -15.74 -6.63 13.81
C ARG A 146 -16.70 -7.82 13.82
N ASP A 147 -17.15 -8.27 12.65
CA ASP A 147 -18.03 -9.44 12.54
C ASP A 147 -17.33 -10.73 12.98
N VAL A 148 -16.06 -10.92 12.61
CA VAL A 148 -15.32 -12.17 12.89
C VAL A 148 -14.73 -12.21 14.30
N LEU A 149 -14.12 -11.12 14.76
CA LEU A 149 -13.48 -11.05 16.08
C LEU A 149 -14.48 -10.70 17.20
N GLY A 150 -15.62 -10.11 16.84
CA GLY A 150 -16.52 -9.42 17.75
C GLY A 150 -16.03 -7.99 18.06
N ASP A 151 -16.98 -7.10 18.34
CA ASP A 151 -16.71 -5.68 18.58
C ASP A 151 -15.70 -5.44 19.70
N GLN A 152 -15.82 -6.16 20.82
CA GLN A 152 -14.94 -5.97 21.98
C GLN A 152 -13.48 -6.32 21.66
N THR A 153 -13.26 -7.45 20.99
CA THR A 153 -11.93 -7.92 20.60
C THR A 153 -11.31 -6.98 19.58
N TYR A 154 -12.09 -6.60 18.56
CA TYR A 154 -11.66 -5.63 17.56
C TYR A 154 -11.24 -4.30 18.21
N GLU A 155 -12.07 -3.75 19.11
CA GLU A 155 -11.77 -2.48 19.80
C GLU A 155 -10.52 -2.57 20.68
N SER A 156 -10.27 -3.73 21.29
CA SER A 156 -9.05 -3.94 22.09
C SER A 156 -7.80 -3.91 21.21
N LEU A 157 -7.80 -4.66 20.11
CA LEU A 157 -6.68 -4.73 19.16
C LEU A 157 -6.46 -3.39 18.44
N ALA A 158 -7.54 -2.75 18.01
CA ALA A 158 -7.46 -1.44 17.38
C ALA A 158 -6.88 -0.37 18.33
N ARG A 159 -7.26 -0.39 19.61
CA ARG A 159 -6.70 0.52 20.62
C ARG A 159 -5.23 0.21 20.91
N GLU A 160 -4.83 -1.06 20.92
CA GLU A 160 -3.43 -1.44 21.03
C GLU A 160 -2.62 -0.83 19.88
N GLY A 161 -3.09 -0.99 18.64
CA GLY A 161 -2.46 -0.39 17.47
C GLY A 161 -2.44 1.13 17.51
N GLU A 162 -3.54 1.77 17.90
CA GLU A 162 -3.63 3.23 18.05
C GLU A 162 -2.62 3.77 19.08
N GLY A 163 -2.32 2.99 20.12
CA GLY A 163 -1.35 3.34 21.16
C GLY A 163 0.12 3.19 20.76
N MET A 164 0.42 2.55 19.63
CA MET A 164 1.80 2.35 19.18
C MET A 164 2.43 3.65 18.65
N THR A 165 3.73 3.80 18.88
CA THR A 165 4.55 4.77 18.18
C THR A 165 4.71 4.38 16.70
N THR A 166 5.14 5.34 15.87
CA THR A 166 5.42 5.06 14.45
C THR A 166 6.51 3.99 14.27
N ALA A 167 7.52 3.96 15.15
CA ALA A 167 8.58 2.97 15.10
C ALA A 167 8.07 1.57 15.48
N GLU A 168 7.29 1.45 16.57
CA GLU A 168 6.67 0.19 16.98
C GLU A 168 5.75 -0.36 15.88
N MET A 169 4.91 0.49 15.29
CA MET A 169 4.04 0.06 14.19
C MET A 169 4.82 -0.33 12.93
N ALA A 170 5.91 0.36 12.61
CA ALA A 170 6.75 -0.04 11.48
C ALA A 170 7.37 -1.44 11.72
N THR A 171 7.94 -1.68 12.89
CA THR A 171 8.48 -3.00 13.28
C THR A 171 7.40 -4.07 13.24
N TYR A 172 6.25 -3.82 13.88
CA TYR A 172 5.12 -4.74 13.88
C TYR A 172 4.67 -5.08 12.45
N ALA A 173 4.52 -4.07 11.58
CA ALA A 173 4.14 -4.28 10.20
C ALA A 173 5.14 -5.16 9.43
N TYR A 174 6.46 -5.02 9.65
CA TYR A 174 7.45 -5.90 9.02
C TYR A 174 7.32 -7.34 9.49
N ASP A 175 7.18 -7.55 10.80
CA ASP A 175 7.01 -8.90 11.34
C ASP A 175 5.76 -9.58 10.75
N GLN A 176 4.66 -8.83 10.62
CA GLN A 176 3.43 -9.35 10.02
C GLN A 176 3.55 -9.62 8.51
N ILE A 177 4.34 -8.81 7.79
CA ILE A 177 4.64 -9.04 6.38
C ILE A 177 5.45 -10.33 6.22
N ASP A 178 6.49 -10.52 7.02
CA ASP A 178 7.39 -11.67 6.91
C ASP A 178 6.66 -12.98 7.24
N GLN A 179 5.83 -12.98 8.29
CA GLN A 179 4.98 -14.12 8.63
C GLN A 179 3.99 -14.46 7.52
N ALA A 180 3.24 -13.46 7.01
CA ALA A 180 2.25 -13.69 5.95
C ALA A 180 2.89 -14.19 4.65
N ARG A 181 4.10 -13.74 4.30
CA ARG A 181 4.85 -14.27 3.16
C ARG A 181 5.24 -15.72 3.35
N ALA A 182 5.76 -16.07 4.52
CA ALA A 182 6.17 -17.44 4.82
C ALA A 182 4.98 -18.40 4.69
N GLU A 183 3.83 -18.01 5.22
CA GLU A 183 2.57 -18.76 5.11
C GLU A 183 2.14 -18.92 3.63
N LEU A 184 2.09 -17.83 2.86
CA LEU A 184 1.72 -17.88 1.44
C LEU A 184 2.62 -18.78 0.60
N ILE A 185 3.93 -18.73 0.84
CA ILE A 185 4.91 -19.57 0.15
C ILE A 185 4.73 -21.04 0.54
N ALA A 186 4.40 -21.32 1.80
CA ALA A 186 4.16 -22.67 2.28
C ALA A 186 2.88 -23.28 1.67
N THR A 187 1.79 -22.50 1.55
CA THR A 187 0.52 -22.97 0.97
C THR A 187 0.57 -23.10 -0.56
N SER A 188 1.55 -22.48 -1.23
CA SER A 188 1.73 -22.57 -2.68
C SER A 188 2.56 -23.78 -3.14
N LYS A 189 3.03 -24.61 -2.21
CA LYS A 189 3.73 -25.87 -2.46
C LYS A 189 2.79 -27.05 -2.38
#